data_AF-A0A3C0PQH6-F1
#
_entry.id   AF-A0A3C0PQH6-F1
#
_cell.length_a   1.000
_cell.length_b   1.000
_cell.length_c   1.000
_cell.angle_alpha   90.00
_cell.angle_beta   90.00
_cell.angle_gamma   90.00
#
_symmetry.space_group_name_H-M   'P 1'
#
loop_
_entity.id
_entity.type
_entity.pdbx_description
1 polymer ?
#
loop_
_entity_poly.entity_id
_entity_poly.type
_entity_poly.pdbx_seq_one_letter_code
_entity_poly.pdbx_strand_id
1 'polypeptide(L)'
;MTQSVKGAIAMLLACVIWGFAPLYYSFLSHLGPEEILSHRTLWSVVTFVILIAFTGRRTETLRVLKLPKTMALIFLAGVMIGINWYVFIFSVGEG
;
A
#
# COMPACT_ATOMS: atom_id res chain seq x y z
N MET A 1 12.13 -24.88 -11.07
CA MET A 1 11.77 -23.58 -11.69
C MET A 1 12.94 -22.63 -11.55
N THR A 2 13.43 -22.08 -12.67
CA THR A 2 14.44 -21.01 -12.68
C THR A 2 13.89 -19.72 -12.06
N GLN A 3 14.77 -18.87 -11.51
CA GLN A 3 14.39 -17.59 -10.89
C GLN A 3 13.56 -16.71 -11.86
N SER A 4 13.90 -16.71 -13.15
CA SER A 4 13.17 -15.97 -14.18
C SER A 4 11.71 -16.40 -14.31
N VAL A 5 11.41 -17.70 -14.23
CA VAL A 5 10.04 -18.22 -14.32
C VAL A 5 9.24 -17.83 -13.08
N LYS A 6 9.84 -17.89 -11.88
CA LYS A 6 9.19 -17.43 -10.64
C LYS A 6 8.87 -15.94 -10.69
N GLY A 7 9.81 -15.11 -11.16
CA GLY A 7 9.61 -13.68 -11.33
C GLY A 7 8.51 -13.35 -12.35
N ALA A 8 8.49 -14.04 -13.49
CA ALA A 8 7.45 -13.87 -14.50
C ALA A 8 6.04 -14.20 -13.96
N ILE A 9 5.91 -15.31 -13.21
CA ILE A 9 4.63 -15.68 -12.58
C ILE A 9 4.21 -14.64 -11.54
N ALA A 10 5.13 -14.17 -10.70
CA ALA A 10 4.82 -13.15 -9.70
C ALA A 10 4.35 -11.84 -10.34
N MET A 11 4.99 -11.41 -11.44
CA MET A 11 4.58 -10.23 -12.20
C MET A 11 3.18 -10.41 -12.80
N LEU A 12 2.91 -11.55 -13.42
CA LEU A 12 1.61 -11.83 -14.03
C LEU A 12 0.50 -11.79 -12.98
N LEU A 13 0.71 -12.45 -11.84
CA LEU A 13 -0.24 -12.42 -10.72
C LEU A 13 -0.45 -11.01 -10.16
N ALA A 14 0.63 -10.24 -9.98
CA ALA A 14 0.55 -8.87 -9.50
C ALA A 14 -0.27 -7.99 -10.46
N CYS A 15 0.01 -8.08 -11.76
CA CYS A 15 -0.73 -7.33 -12.79
C CYS A 15 -2.22 -7.72 -12.83
N VAL A 16 -2.53 -9.01 -12.71
CA VAL A 16 -3.92 -9.49 -12.66
C VAL A 16 -4.63 -8.94 -11.43
N ILE A 17 -4.05 -9.09 -10.24
CA ILE A 17 -4.64 -8.60 -8.98
C ILE A 17 -4.89 -7.09 -9.04
N TRP A 18 -3.90 -6.33 -9.52
CA TRP A 18 -4.03 -4.88 -9.64
C TRP A 18 -4.98 -4.44 -10.75
N GLY A 19 -5.10 -5.20 -11.83
CA GLY A 19 -6.08 -4.96 -12.90
C GLY A 19 -7.52 -5.03 -12.42
N PHE A 20 -7.81 -5.79 -11.36
CA PHE A 20 -9.14 -5.84 -10.72
C PHE A 20 -9.39 -4.70 -9.73
N ALA A 21 -8.37 -3.93 -9.34
CA ALA A 21 -8.53 -2.88 -8.34
C ALA A 21 -9.55 -1.80 -8.73
N PRO A 22 -9.56 -1.26 -9.97
CA PRO A 22 -10.58 -0.29 -10.38
C PRO A 22 -12.01 -0.85 -10.28
N LEU A 23 -12.21 -2.11 -10.68
CA LEU A 23 -13.52 -2.77 -10.59
C LEU A 23 -13.97 -2.88 -9.13
N TYR A 24 -13.07 -3.27 -8.22
CA TYR A 24 -13.35 -3.33 -6.79
C TYR A 24 -13.73 -1.97 -6.20
N TYR A 25 -12.99 -0.91 -6.54
CA TYR A 25 -13.31 0.44 -6.03
C TYR A 25 -14.57 1.02 -6.65
N SER A 26 -14.88 0.69 -7.90
CA SER A 26 -16.15 1.07 -8.54
C SER A 26 -17.34 0.46 -7.81
N PHE A 27 -17.26 -0.79 -7.33
CA PHE A 27 -18.29 -1.37 -6.47
C PHE A 27 -18.44 -0.67 -5.10
N LEU A 28 -17.37 -0.02 -4.63
CA LEU A 28 -17.34 0.73 -3.37
C LEU A 28 -17.59 2.24 -3.56
N SER A 29 -17.95 2.70 -4.77
CA SER A 29 -18.15 4.13 -5.07
C SER A 29 -19.25 4.80 -4.23
N HIS A 30 -20.12 4.03 -3.59
CA HIS A 30 -21.10 4.52 -2.63
C HIS A 30 -20.48 5.00 -1.30
N LEU A 31 -19.24 4.61 -1.00
CA LEU A 31 -18.46 5.09 0.13
C LEU A 31 -17.54 6.23 -0.31
N GLY A 32 -17.30 7.18 0.59
CA GLY A 32 -16.35 8.26 0.32
C GLY A 32 -14.93 7.73 0.08
N PRO A 33 -14.16 8.30 -0.88
CA PRO A 33 -12.77 7.90 -1.12
C PRO A 33 -11.88 8.01 0.13
N GLU A 34 -12.19 8.94 1.04
CA GLU A 34 -11.54 9.11 2.34
C GLU A 34 -11.75 7.92 3.27
N GLU A 35 -12.92 7.30 3.27
CA GLU A 35 -13.25 6.15 4.13
C GLU A 35 -12.48 4.91 3.65
N ILE A 36 -12.51 4.67 2.33
CA ILE A 36 -11.78 3.58 1.69
C ILE A 36 -10.27 3.72 1.95
N LEU A 37 -9.72 4.91 1.77
CA LEU A 37 -8.29 5.18 2.00
C LEU A 37 -7.90 4.99 3.47
N SER A 38 -8.76 5.39 4.40
CA SER A 38 -8.54 5.22 5.84
C SER A 38 -8.47 3.75 6.22
N HIS A 39 -9.45 2.95 5.80
CA HIS A 39 -9.47 1.50 6.04
C HIS A 39 -8.24 0.81 5.44
N ARG A 40 -7.88 1.17 4.22
CA ARG A 40 -6.68 0.65 3.55
C ARG A 40 -5.40 0.96 4.33
N THR A 41 -5.28 2.20 4.81
CA THR A 41 -4.09 2.64 5.56
C THR A 41 -4.00 1.90 6.88
N LEU A 42 -5.12 1.74 7.58
CA LEU A 42 -5.21 0.97 8.82
C LEU A 42 -4.76 -0.49 8.61
N TRP A 43 -5.31 -1.17 7.60
CA TRP A 43 -4.96 -2.57 7.31
C TRP A 43 -3.51 -2.74 6.83
N SER A 44 -2.96 -1.73 6.14
CA SER A 44 -1.53 -1.72 5.79
C SER A 44 -0.68 -1.68 7.05
N VAL A 45 -0.98 -0.78 7.98
CA VAL A 45 -0.27 -0.67 9.27
C VAL A 45 -0.36 -1.99 10.05
N VAL A 46 -1.56 -2.56 10.19
CA VAL A 46 -1.76 -3.84 10.88
C VAL A 46 -0.91 -4.94 10.25
N THR A 47 -0.95 -5.07 8.92
CA THR A 47 -0.19 -6.09 8.18
C THR A 47 1.32 -5.92 8.37
N PHE A 48 1.83 -4.68 8.25
CA PHE A 48 3.25 -4.40 8.42
C PHE A 48 3.73 -4.61 9.86
N VAL A 49 2.92 -4.23 10.86
CA VAL A 49 3.23 -4.50 12.28
C VAL A 49 3.36 -6.00 12.52
N ILE A 50 2.42 -6.80 12.00
CA ILE A 50 2.45 -8.27 12.10
C ILE A 50 3.70 -8.82 11.39
N LEU A 51 4.00 -8.38 10.17
CA LEU A 51 5.19 -8.81 9.44
C LEU A 51 6.50 -8.47 10.16
N ILE A 52 6.61 -7.26 10.72
CA ILE A 52 7.79 -6.85 11.50
C ILE A 52 7.91 -7.70 12.78
N ALA A 53 6.77 -8.03 13.40
CA ALA A 53 6.74 -8.89 14.57
C ALA A 53 7.29 -10.30 14.27
N PHE A 54 6.95 -10.88 13.11
CA PHE A 54 7.42 -12.21 12.68
C PHE A 54 8.85 -12.21 12.11
N THR A 55 9.28 -11.15 11.43
CA THR A 55 10.61 -11.08 10.82
C THR A 55 11.73 -10.72 11.80
N GLY A 56 11.40 -10.35 13.05
CA GLY A 56 12.38 -10.00 14.09
C GLY A 56 13.10 -8.67 13.87
N ARG A 57 12.73 -7.87 12.86
CA ARG A 57 13.42 -6.63 12.47
C ARG A 57 13.04 -5.41 13.32
N ARG A 58 12.47 -5.62 14.51
CA ARG A 58 11.93 -4.56 15.39
C ARG A 58 12.98 -3.48 15.71
N THR A 59 14.20 -3.90 16.06
CA THR A 59 15.28 -2.97 16.44
C THR A 59 15.67 -2.04 15.30
N GLU A 60 15.77 -2.57 14.08
CA GLU A 60 16.11 -1.78 12.88
C GLU A 60 14.99 -0.79 12.54
N THR A 61 13.72 -1.22 12.62
CA THR A 61 12.57 -0.33 12.41
C THR A 61 12.56 0.82 13.42
N LEU A 62 12.78 0.54 14.70
CA LEU A 62 12.82 1.56 15.76
C LEU A 62 14.03 2.50 15.63
N ARG A 63 15.14 2.03 15.06
CA ARG A 63 16.32 2.87 14.81
C ARG A 63 16.03 3.97 13.79
N VAL A 64 15.25 3.66 12.75
CA VAL A 64 14.85 4.64 11.71
C VAL A 64 13.99 5.76 12.30
N LEU A 65 13.19 5.48 13.33
CA LEU A 65 12.40 6.51 14.02
C LEU A 65 13.27 7.59 14.68
N LYS A 66 14.54 7.30 14.98
CA LYS A 66 15.49 8.25 15.56
C LYS A 66 16.22 9.10 14.52
N LEU A 67 15.98 8.87 13.22
CA LEU A 67 16.64 9.57 12.12
C LEU A 67 15.66 10.61 11.52
N PRO A 68 15.71 11.88 11.94
CA PRO A 68 14.69 12.87 11.58
C PRO A 68 14.62 13.15 10.08
N LYS A 69 15.77 13.19 9.39
CA LYS A 69 15.83 13.36 7.93
C LYS A 69 15.15 12.20 7.19
N THR A 70 15.41 10.97 7.63
CA THR A 70 14.79 9.77 7.04
C THR A 70 13.30 9.74 7.33
N MET A 71 12.88 10.07 8.56
CA MET A 71 11.46 10.18 8.90
C MET A 71 10.73 11.23 8.06
N ALA A 72 11.34 12.40 7.83
CA ALA A 72 10.75 13.44 6.98
C ALA A 72 10.55 12.94 5.54
N LEU A 73 11.52 12.22 4.98
CA LEU A 73 11.40 11.61 3.64
C LEU A 73 10.32 10.52 3.59
N ILE A 74 10.25 9.66 4.62
CA ILE A 74 9.21 8.62 4.73
C ILE A 74 7.83 9.26 4.83
N PHE A 75 7.70 10.32 5.64
CA PHE A 75 6.45 11.07 5.77
C PHE A 75 6.03 11.69 4.44
N LEU A 76 6.94 12.39 3.75
CA LEU A 76 6.67 12.99 2.44
C LEU A 76 6.28 11.92 1.41
N ALA A 77 6.99 10.80 1.36
CA ALA A 77 6.66 9.68 0.49
C ALA A 77 5.27 9.10 0.82
N GLY A 78 4.96 8.94 2.12
CA GLY A 78 3.65 8.49 2.57
C GLY A 78 2.52 9.44 2.17
N VAL A 79 2.73 10.75 2.29
CA VAL A 79 1.77 11.77 1.83
C VAL A 79 1.58 11.70 0.31
N MET A 80 2.66 11.62 -0.47
CA MET A 80 2.57 11.51 -1.93
C MET A 80 1.83 10.24 -2.36
N ILE A 81 2.11 9.11 -1.71
CA ILE A 81 1.41 7.83 -1.96
C ILE A 81 -0.07 7.96 -1.57
N GLY A 82 -0.37 8.61 -0.44
CA GLY A 82 -1.74 8.87 0.01
C GLY A 82 -2.54 9.71 -0.98
N ILE A 83 -1.95 10.82 -1.46
CA ILE A 83 -2.55 11.68 -2.49
C ILE A 83 -2.78 10.88 -3.78
N ASN A 84 -1.79 10.12 -4.23
CA ASN A 84 -1.91 9.29 -5.43
C ASN A 84 -3.09 8.31 -5.31
N TRP A 85 -3.22 7.63 -4.18
CA TRP A 85 -4.31 6.71 -3.93
C TRP A 85 -5.67 7.39 -3.82
N TYR A 86 -5.73 8.53 -3.14
CA TYR A 86 -6.96 9.31 -3.03
C TYR A 86 -7.49 9.69 -4.41
N VAL A 87 -6.63 10.29 -5.24
CA VAL A 87 -6.99 10.70 -6.61
C VAL A 87 -7.43 9.49 -7.43
N PHE A 88 -6.72 8.37 -7.35
CA PHE A 88 -7.10 7.15 -8.05
C PHE A 88 -8.49 6.64 -7.66
N ILE A 89 -8.79 6.53 -6.36
CA ILE A 89 -10.10 6.04 -5.89
C ILE A 89 -11.21 7.02 -6.29
N PHE A 90 -10.97 8.32 -6.10
CA PHE A 90 -11.90 9.38 -6.50
C PHE A 90 -12.23 9.31 -8.00
N SER A 91 -11.21 9.23 -8.87
CA SER A 91 -11.41 9.14 -10.31
C SER A 91 -12.14 7.88 -10.78
N VAL A 92 -12.02 6.76 -10.04
CA VAL A 92 -12.77 5.53 -10.34
C VAL A 92 -14.23 5.63 -9.91
N GLY A 93 -14.53 6.38 -8.84
CA GLY A 93 -15.90 6.58 -8.35
C GLY A 93 -16.72 7.59 -9.17
N GLU A 94 -16.07 8.61 -9.72
CA GLU A 94 -16.69 9.64 -10.58
C GLU A 94 -16.72 9.27 -12.07
N GLY A 95 -16.04 8.19 -12.46
CA GLY A 95 -15.87 7.73 -13.84
C GLY A 95 -16.88 6.70 -14.32
#